data_AF-P44267-F1
#
_entry.id   AF-P44267-F1
#
_cell.length_a   1.000
_cell.length_b   1.000
_cell.length_c   1.000
_cell.angle_alpha   90.00
_cell.angle_beta   90.00
_cell.angle_gamma   90.00
#
_symmetry.space_group_name_H-M   'P 1'
#
loop_
_entity.id
_entity.type
_entity.pdbx_description
1 polymer ?
#
loop_
_entity_poly.entity_id
_entity_poly.type
_entity_poly.pdbx_seq_one_letter_code
_entity_poly.pdbx_strand_id
1 'polypeptide(L)'
;MLPKSSLKETQQALANAIRLGNADPLNGYAASRLAVYTRLVRNNAFGFIDRCFVEAPLHIEPEYWKNAKENFVQNGNAHSPYFQDIAGEFLLFCQEKEIFDTNILALMDFENTQLLAEVSLAKVPEKFEWNRHSVMQLSGAAYLKSYDVDFLSSDFKQFDDTPIQAIIWRDSDFRIQQQILSELDYWLLSYLQEQPNSLENVLSALNTMVEDSTSIIPLLEQVWMKWVTSEVIYPEQR
;
A
#
# COMPACT_ATOMS: atom_id res chain seq x y z
N MET A 1 -49.51 -5.11 13.06
CA MET A 1 -48.41 -4.23 12.63
C MET A 1 -47.16 -4.72 13.31
N LEU A 2 -46.18 -5.26 12.58
CA LEU A 2 -44.91 -5.62 13.23
C LEU A 2 -44.24 -4.33 13.73
N PRO A 3 -43.69 -4.32 14.96
CA PRO A 3 -42.86 -3.22 15.40
C PRO A 3 -41.76 -3.04 14.36
N LYS A 4 -41.68 -1.85 13.75
CA LYS A 4 -40.54 -1.53 12.90
C LYS A 4 -39.33 -1.62 13.83
N SER A 5 -38.54 -2.69 13.70
CA SER A 5 -37.22 -2.75 14.32
C SER A 5 -36.51 -1.44 14.03
N SER A 6 -35.76 -0.94 15.01
CA SER A 6 -34.96 0.24 14.77
C SER A 6 -33.98 -0.03 13.62
N LEU A 7 -33.58 1.02 12.91
CA LEU A 7 -32.53 0.92 11.89
C LEU A 7 -31.27 0.26 12.47
N LYS A 8 -30.92 0.60 13.72
CA LYS A 8 -29.78 0.05 14.45
C LYS A 8 -29.87 -1.46 14.66
N GLU A 9 -31.00 -1.97 15.13
CA GLU A 9 -31.21 -3.42 15.31
C GLU A 9 -31.13 -4.18 13.98
N THR A 10 -31.70 -3.60 12.93
CA THR A 10 -31.65 -4.20 11.58
C THR A 10 -30.22 -4.23 11.04
N GLN A 11 -29.47 -3.13 11.17
CA GLN A 11 -28.06 -3.06 10.77
C GLN A 11 -27.19 -4.04 11.58
N GLN A 12 -27.39 -4.10 12.90
CA GLN A 12 -26.65 -5.02 13.76
C GLN A 12 -26.89 -6.48 13.37
N ALA A 13 -28.14 -6.82 13.09
CA ALA A 13 -28.48 -8.18 12.71
C ALA A 13 -27.92 -8.52 11.32
N LEU A 14 -27.97 -7.60 10.34
CA LEU A 14 -27.32 -7.77 9.04
C LEU A 14 -25.80 -7.97 9.18
N ALA A 15 -25.15 -7.17 10.02
CA ALA A 15 -23.72 -7.30 10.31
C ALA A 15 -23.40 -8.65 10.96
N ASN A 16 -24.20 -9.11 11.92
CA ASN A 16 -24.04 -10.42 12.55
C ASN A 16 -24.21 -11.55 11.53
N ALA A 17 -25.18 -11.44 10.61
CA ALA A 17 -25.38 -12.43 9.55
C ALA A 17 -24.19 -12.50 8.59
N ILE A 18 -23.55 -11.36 8.30
CA ILE A 18 -22.30 -11.32 7.51
C ILE A 18 -21.17 -12.02 8.27
N ARG A 19 -20.95 -11.65 9.54
CA ARG A 19 -19.88 -12.21 10.39
C ARG A 19 -20.00 -13.72 10.53
N LEU A 20 -21.16 -14.20 10.97
CA LEU A 20 -21.40 -15.63 11.22
C LEU A 20 -21.53 -16.47 9.95
N GLY A 21 -21.70 -15.84 8.78
CA GLY A 21 -21.90 -16.55 7.51
C GLY A 21 -23.25 -17.24 7.38
N ASN A 22 -24.11 -17.11 8.40
CA ASN A 22 -25.42 -17.76 8.49
C ASN A 22 -26.55 -16.74 8.47
N ALA A 23 -27.64 -17.09 7.80
CA ALA A 23 -28.81 -16.25 7.64
C ALA A 23 -29.92 -16.72 8.58
N ASP A 24 -29.82 -16.36 9.86
CA ASP A 24 -30.98 -16.50 10.73
C ASP A 24 -32.11 -15.58 10.23
N PRO A 25 -33.39 -16.00 10.30
CA PRO A 25 -34.51 -15.16 9.91
C PRO A 25 -34.49 -13.84 10.68
N LEU A 26 -34.55 -12.73 9.96
CA LEU A 26 -34.24 -11.42 10.50
C LEU A 26 -35.39 -10.49 10.19
N ASN A 27 -36.15 -10.02 11.19
CA ASN A 27 -37.25 -9.04 11.02
C ASN A 27 -38.23 -9.35 9.85
N GLY A 28 -38.48 -10.62 9.54
CA GLY A 28 -39.34 -11.04 8.42
C GLY A 28 -38.66 -11.09 7.04
N TYR A 29 -37.35 -10.81 6.94
CA TYR A 29 -36.57 -11.16 5.76
C TYR A 29 -36.51 -12.68 5.60
N ALA A 30 -36.80 -13.17 4.39
CA ALA A 30 -36.63 -14.57 4.06
C ALA A 30 -35.15 -14.94 4.19
N ALA A 31 -34.86 -16.03 4.91
CA ALA A 31 -33.50 -16.53 5.14
C ALA A 31 -32.70 -16.68 3.82
N SER A 32 -33.38 -17.03 2.72
CA SER A 32 -32.76 -17.11 1.39
C SER A 32 -32.19 -15.78 0.88
N ARG A 33 -32.90 -14.66 1.07
CA ARG A 33 -32.43 -13.34 0.63
C ARG A 33 -31.27 -12.85 1.47
N LEU A 34 -31.34 -13.07 2.78
CA LEU A 34 -30.24 -12.71 3.68
C LEU A 34 -28.99 -13.55 3.39
N ALA A 35 -29.14 -14.85 3.10
CA ALA A 35 -28.02 -15.70 2.72
C ALA A 35 -27.33 -15.22 1.43
N VAL A 36 -28.10 -14.80 0.42
CA VAL A 36 -27.54 -14.22 -0.81
C VAL A 36 -26.78 -12.93 -0.52
N TYR A 37 -27.36 -12.03 0.30
CA TYR A 37 -26.70 -10.79 0.69
C TYR A 37 -25.39 -11.04 1.45
N THR A 38 -25.43 -11.87 2.50
CA THR A 38 -24.25 -12.29 3.26
C THR A 38 -23.16 -12.84 2.35
N ARG A 39 -23.51 -13.74 1.43
CA ARG A 39 -22.55 -14.32 0.48
C ARG A 39 -21.93 -13.27 -0.42
N LEU A 40 -22.72 -12.34 -0.98
CA LEU A 40 -22.21 -11.30 -1.87
C LEU A 40 -21.23 -10.37 -1.14
N VAL A 41 -21.56 -9.94 0.08
CA VAL A 41 -20.68 -9.05 0.86
C VAL A 41 -19.35 -9.76 1.19
N ARG A 42 -19.42 -11.01 1.65
CA ARG A 42 -18.22 -11.80 1.96
C ARG A 42 -17.36 -12.07 0.74
N ASN A 43 -17.97 -12.48 -0.37
CA ASN A 43 -17.26 -12.71 -1.64
C ASN A 43 -16.60 -11.43 -2.15
N ASN A 44 -17.26 -10.28 -2.00
CA ASN A 44 -16.66 -9.00 -2.36
C ASN A 44 -15.44 -8.73 -1.47
N ALA A 45 -15.56 -8.83 -0.14
CA ALA A 45 -14.45 -8.61 0.79
C ALA A 45 -13.26 -9.51 0.47
N PHE A 46 -13.48 -10.82 0.32
CA PHE A 46 -12.43 -11.76 -0.08
C PHE A 46 -11.84 -11.43 -1.43
N GLY A 47 -12.67 -11.06 -2.41
CA GLY A 47 -12.20 -10.63 -3.72
C GLY A 47 -11.34 -9.37 -3.68
N PHE A 48 -11.57 -8.42 -2.77
CA PHE A 48 -10.68 -7.26 -2.60
C PHE A 48 -9.34 -7.67 -1.98
N ILE A 49 -9.36 -8.53 -0.96
CA ILE A 49 -8.15 -9.07 -0.34
C ILE A 49 -7.31 -9.83 -1.38
N ASP A 50 -7.91 -10.79 -2.09
CA ASP A 50 -7.21 -11.64 -3.05
C ASP A 50 -6.74 -10.91 -4.32
N ARG A 51 -7.31 -9.72 -4.63
CA ARG A 51 -6.81 -8.86 -5.71
C ARG A 51 -5.60 -8.03 -5.30
N CYS A 52 -5.49 -7.70 -4.01
CA CYS A 52 -4.36 -6.94 -3.48
C CYS A 52 -3.17 -7.85 -3.17
N PHE A 53 -3.40 -8.95 -2.45
CA PHE A 53 -2.35 -9.87 -2.02
C PHE A 53 -2.33 -11.08 -2.95
N VAL A 54 -1.35 -11.11 -3.85
CA VAL A 54 -1.14 -12.15 -4.86
C VAL A 54 0.11 -12.97 -4.59
N GLU A 55 1.16 -12.35 -4.04
CA GLU A 55 2.43 -12.99 -3.72
C GLU A 55 2.44 -13.55 -2.30
N ALA A 56 1.99 -12.80 -1.28
CA ALA A 56 2.00 -13.27 0.10
C ALA A 56 1.31 -14.63 0.31
N PRO A 57 0.12 -14.91 -0.29
CA PRO A 57 -0.54 -16.20 -0.13
C PRO A 57 0.23 -17.39 -0.72
N LEU A 58 1.18 -17.17 -1.64
CA LEU A 58 2.00 -18.24 -2.22
C LEU A 58 2.99 -18.83 -1.21
N HIS A 59 3.29 -18.09 -0.14
CA HIS A 59 4.15 -18.50 0.97
C HIS A 59 3.37 -19.08 2.15
N ILE A 60 2.05 -19.13 2.06
CA ILE A 60 1.15 -19.55 3.16
C ILE A 60 0.40 -20.81 2.73
N GLU A 61 0.23 -21.75 3.66
CA GLU A 61 -0.67 -22.88 3.43
C GLU A 61 -2.09 -22.38 3.10
N PRO A 62 -2.73 -22.85 2.00
CA PRO A 62 -3.99 -22.27 1.53
C PRO A 62 -5.12 -22.23 2.57
N GLU A 63 -5.17 -23.20 3.48
CA GLU A 63 -6.18 -23.24 4.56
C GLU A 63 -5.91 -22.17 5.63
N TYR A 64 -4.64 -21.82 5.90
CA TYR A 64 -4.29 -20.73 6.81
C TYR A 64 -4.70 -19.37 6.22
N TRP A 65 -4.44 -19.13 4.94
CA TRP A 65 -4.90 -17.91 4.26
C TRP A 65 -6.42 -17.78 4.30
N LYS A 66 -7.13 -18.86 3.99
CA LYS A 66 -8.60 -18.90 4.06
C LYS A 66 -9.11 -18.61 5.47
N ASN A 67 -8.51 -19.21 6.50
CA ASN A 67 -8.89 -18.98 7.89
C ASN A 67 -8.61 -17.55 8.35
N ALA A 68 -7.52 -16.93 7.89
CA ALA A 68 -7.23 -15.52 8.18
C ALA A 68 -8.32 -14.59 7.63
N LYS A 69 -8.72 -14.77 6.37
CA LYS A 69 -9.81 -14.00 5.74
C LYS A 69 -11.14 -14.19 6.47
N GLU A 70 -11.46 -15.43 6.82
CA GLU A 70 -12.65 -15.76 7.60
C GLU A 70 -12.66 -15.08 8.97
N ASN A 71 -11.53 -15.11 9.67
CA ASN A 71 -11.36 -14.46 10.97
C ASN A 71 -11.50 -12.94 10.86
N PHE A 72 -10.93 -12.32 9.83
CA PHE A 72 -11.09 -10.89 9.57
C PHE A 72 -12.56 -10.51 9.35
N VAL A 73 -13.31 -11.25 8.55
CA VAL A 73 -14.74 -10.97 8.34
C VAL A 73 -15.54 -11.13 9.64
N GLN A 74 -15.16 -12.08 10.50
CA GLN A 74 -15.84 -12.35 11.76
C GLN A 74 -15.54 -11.31 12.85
N ASN A 75 -14.26 -10.97 13.01
CA ASN A 75 -13.73 -10.27 14.19
C ASN A 75 -13.04 -8.94 13.86
N GLY A 76 -12.80 -8.65 12.57
CA GLY A 76 -12.26 -7.38 12.12
C GLY A 76 -13.21 -6.21 12.33
N ASN A 77 -12.62 -5.03 12.50
CA ASN A 77 -13.35 -3.78 12.59
C ASN A 77 -13.21 -3.05 11.26
N ALA A 78 -14.32 -2.93 10.52
CA ALA A 78 -14.38 -2.05 9.37
C ALA A 78 -14.44 -0.60 9.86
N HIS A 79 -13.44 0.20 9.50
CA HIS A 79 -13.36 1.61 9.82
C HIS A 79 -13.77 2.49 8.63
N SER A 80 -13.83 1.91 7.43
CA SER A 80 -14.25 2.58 6.21
C SER A 80 -15.46 1.92 5.53
N PRO A 81 -16.35 2.70 4.89
CA PRO A 81 -17.38 2.16 4.00
C PRO A 81 -16.85 1.81 2.59
N TYR A 82 -15.61 2.18 2.25
CA TYR A 82 -15.07 2.04 0.90
C TYR A 82 -14.36 0.70 0.73
N PHE A 83 -14.75 -0.05 -0.31
CA PHE A 83 -14.19 -1.36 -0.57
C PHE A 83 -12.68 -1.38 -0.83
N GLN A 84 -12.12 -0.28 -1.33
CA GLN A 84 -10.67 -0.16 -1.58
C GLN A 84 -9.84 -0.23 -0.28
N ASP A 85 -10.44 0.08 0.87
CA ASP A 85 -9.74 0.11 2.16
C ASP A 85 -9.68 -1.28 2.82
N ILE A 86 -10.45 -2.27 2.31
CA ILE A 86 -10.55 -3.61 2.90
C ILE A 86 -9.18 -4.31 2.95
N ALA A 87 -8.34 -4.14 1.93
CA ALA A 87 -7.02 -4.77 1.90
C ALA A 87 -6.12 -4.22 3.01
N GLY A 88 -6.08 -2.91 3.19
CA GLY A 88 -5.34 -2.25 4.27
C GLY A 88 -5.89 -2.61 5.65
N GLU A 89 -7.21 -2.68 5.82
CA GLU A 89 -7.83 -3.14 7.08
C GLU A 89 -7.50 -4.60 7.40
N PHE A 90 -7.45 -5.46 6.38
CA PHE A 90 -7.03 -6.86 6.54
C PHE A 90 -5.55 -6.97 6.94
N LEU A 91 -4.67 -6.19 6.31
CA LEU A 91 -3.25 -6.12 6.69
C LEU A 91 -3.09 -5.68 8.15
N LEU A 92 -3.74 -4.59 8.57
CA LEU A 92 -3.70 -4.10 9.95
C LEU A 92 -4.20 -5.17 10.93
N PHE A 93 -5.30 -5.85 10.60
CA PHE A 93 -5.81 -6.96 11.41
C PHE A 93 -4.79 -8.10 11.54
N CYS A 94 -4.13 -8.48 10.45
CA CYS A 94 -3.10 -9.52 10.45
C CYS A 94 -1.87 -9.12 11.26
N GLN A 95 -1.46 -7.85 11.21
CA GLN A 95 -0.35 -7.31 12.00
C GLN A 95 -0.68 -7.26 13.50
N GLU A 96 -1.84 -6.71 13.88
CA GLU A 96 -2.26 -6.59 15.29
C GLU A 96 -2.46 -7.94 15.98
N LYS A 97 -2.86 -8.97 15.22
CA LYS A 97 -3.10 -10.32 15.72
C LYS A 97 -1.93 -11.26 15.49
N GLU A 98 -0.85 -10.79 14.86
CA GLU A 98 0.32 -11.59 14.50
C GLU A 98 -0.08 -12.90 13.79
N ILE A 99 -1.00 -12.80 12.82
CA ILE A 99 -1.58 -13.98 12.14
C ILE A 99 -0.53 -14.73 11.32
N PHE A 100 0.42 -13.99 10.75
CA PHE A 100 1.51 -14.49 9.93
C PHE A 100 2.85 -14.04 10.50
N ASP A 101 3.93 -14.68 10.10
CA ASP A 101 5.27 -14.24 10.48
C ASP A 101 5.62 -12.87 9.86
N THR A 102 6.67 -12.26 10.41
CA THR A 102 7.10 -10.91 10.05
C THR A 102 7.45 -10.76 8.57
N ASN A 103 8.00 -11.79 7.92
CA ASN A 103 8.42 -11.70 6.52
C ASN A 103 7.19 -11.69 5.59
N ILE A 104 6.19 -12.51 5.90
CA ILE A 104 4.90 -12.49 5.20
C ILE A 104 4.17 -11.16 5.42
N LEU A 105 4.16 -10.64 6.65
CA LEU A 105 3.55 -9.33 6.94
C LEU A 105 4.27 -8.18 6.22
N ALA A 106 5.61 -8.26 6.07
CA ALA A 106 6.39 -7.30 5.29
C ALA A 106 6.03 -7.34 3.79
N LEU A 107 5.88 -8.54 3.21
CA LEU A 107 5.43 -8.70 1.83
C LEU A 107 4.00 -8.20 1.63
N MET A 108 3.09 -8.49 2.56
CA MET A 108 1.73 -7.96 2.50
C MET A 108 1.73 -6.41 2.57
N ASP A 109 2.56 -5.81 3.42
CA ASP A 109 2.70 -4.35 3.47
C ASP A 109 3.23 -3.78 2.13
N PHE A 110 4.14 -4.47 1.47
CA PHE A 110 4.61 -4.11 0.12
C PHE A 110 3.47 -4.15 -0.90
N GLU A 111 2.71 -5.25 -0.97
CA GLU A 111 1.60 -5.41 -1.91
C GLU A 111 0.48 -4.39 -1.67
N ASN A 112 0.14 -4.13 -0.41
CA ASN A 112 -0.80 -3.06 -0.06
C ASN A 112 -0.27 -1.68 -0.46
N THR A 113 1.04 -1.44 -0.37
CA THR A 113 1.65 -0.18 -0.83
C THR A 113 1.55 -0.01 -2.35
N GLN A 114 1.64 -1.10 -3.13
CA GLN A 114 1.37 -1.07 -4.57
C GLN A 114 -0.07 -0.62 -4.86
N LEU A 115 -1.04 -1.17 -4.13
CA LEU A 115 -2.44 -0.74 -4.25
C LEU A 115 -2.61 0.75 -3.87
N LEU A 116 -1.96 1.22 -2.80
CA LEU A 116 -2.00 2.64 -2.40
C LEU A 116 -1.42 3.57 -3.47
N ALA A 117 -0.40 3.14 -4.20
CA ALA A 117 0.12 3.87 -5.36
C ALA A 117 -0.87 3.86 -6.53
N GLU A 118 -1.49 2.71 -6.80
CA GLU A 118 -2.50 2.53 -7.86
C GLU A 118 -3.69 3.45 -7.68
N VAL A 119 -4.25 3.48 -6.48
CA VAL A 119 -5.46 4.27 -6.18
C VAL A 119 -5.16 5.72 -5.78
N SER A 120 -3.88 6.11 -5.70
CA SER A 120 -3.50 7.48 -5.32
C SER A 120 -4.11 8.50 -6.28
N LEU A 121 -4.78 9.50 -5.70
CA LEU A 121 -5.37 10.63 -6.43
C LEU A 121 -4.34 11.66 -6.90
N ALA A 122 -3.05 11.47 -6.59
CA ALA A 122 -1.99 12.37 -7.00
C ALA A 122 -1.87 12.45 -8.52
N LYS A 123 -1.71 13.66 -9.04
CA LYS A 123 -1.52 13.92 -10.47
C LYS A 123 -0.03 13.89 -10.81
N VAL A 124 0.40 12.82 -11.45
CA VAL A 124 1.77 12.67 -11.95
C VAL A 124 1.86 13.32 -13.34
N PRO A 125 2.69 14.37 -13.52
CA PRO A 125 2.81 15.05 -14.81
C PRO A 125 3.70 14.23 -15.77
N GLU A 126 3.17 13.90 -16.95
CA GLU A 126 3.90 13.19 -18.02
C GLU A 126 5.06 14.03 -18.58
N LYS A 127 4.88 15.36 -18.64
CA LYS A 127 5.89 16.30 -19.15
C LYS A 127 5.92 17.55 -18.31
N PHE A 128 7.13 18.03 -18.04
CA PHE A 128 7.38 19.29 -17.34
C PHE A 128 8.78 19.81 -17.68
N GLU A 129 8.94 21.13 -17.58
CA GLU A 129 10.23 21.78 -17.69
C GLU A 129 10.78 22.05 -16.29
N TRP A 130 12.09 21.88 -16.13
CA TRP A 130 12.77 22.19 -14.87
C TRP A 130 14.23 22.56 -15.15
N ASN A 131 14.86 23.23 -14.19
CA ASN A 131 16.30 23.49 -14.17
C ASN A 131 16.84 23.29 -12.74
N ARG A 132 18.17 23.41 -12.55
CA ARG A 132 18.83 23.17 -11.26
C ARG A 132 18.24 23.95 -10.07
N HIS A 133 17.59 25.09 -10.31
CA HIS A 133 16.97 25.94 -9.29
C HIS A 133 15.45 25.73 -9.17
N SER A 134 14.83 24.93 -10.03
CA SER A 134 13.42 24.56 -9.91
C SER A 134 13.20 23.76 -8.62
N VAL A 135 12.20 24.15 -7.84
CA VAL A 135 11.79 23.38 -6.66
C VAL A 135 11.02 22.14 -7.12
N MET A 136 11.56 20.98 -6.79
CA MET A 136 10.98 19.68 -7.10
C MET A 136 10.52 18.98 -5.83
N GLN A 137 9.57 18.08 -5.96
CA GLN A 137 9.02 17.29 -4.87
C GLN A 137 8.98 15.80 -5.25
N LEU A 138 8.93 14.96 -4.22
CA LEU A 138 8.61 13.55 -4.40
C LEU A 138 7.16 13.40 -4.90
N SER A 139 6.94 12.43 -5.79
CA SER A 139 5.61 12.10 -6.28
C SER A 139 4.66 11.76 -5.15
N GLY A 140 3.45 12.34 -5.19
CA GLY A 140 2.38 12.00 -4.25
C GLY A 140 1.81 10.59 -4.47
N ALA A 141 2.26 9.88 -5.51
CA ALA A 141 2.00 8.47 -5.74
C ALA A 141 3.26 7.60 -5.61
N ALA A 142 4.30 8.09 -4.93
CA ALA A 142 5.51 7.34 -4.58
C ALA A 142 5.61 7.12 -3.07
N TYR A 143 6.05 5.92 -2.70
CA TYR A 143 6.18 5.48 -1.31
C TYR A 143 7.56 4.88 -1.10
N LEU A 144 8.32 5.44 -0.17
CA LEU A 144 9.57 4.87 0.31
C LEU A 144 9.27 3.88 1.43
N LYS A 145 9.85 2.68 1.35
CA LYS A 145 9.64 1.60 2.30
C LYS A 145 10.98 0.99 2.71
N SER A 146 11.03 0.47 3.93
CA SER A 146 12.20 -0.24 4.46
C SER A 146 11.72 -1.55 5.05
N TYR A 147 12.38 -2.64 4.68
CA TYR A 147 12.08 -3.99 5.11
C TYR A 147 13.34 -4.63 5.66
N ASP A 148 13.22 -5.37 6.77
CA ASP A 148 14.33 -6.14 7.36
C ASP A 148 14.63 -7.43 6.60
N VAL A 149 13.92 -7.68 5.50
CA VAL A 149 13.98 -8.88 4.66
C VAL A 149 13.91 -8.48 3.18
N ASP A 150 14.66 -9.16 2.33
CA ASP A 150 14.62 -9.01 0.88
C ASP A 150 13.74 -10.11 0.27
N PHE A 151 12.66 -9.69 -0.37
CA PHE A 151 11.83 -10.53 -1.24
C PHE A 151 11.78 -10.00 -2.68
N LEU A 152 12.35 -8.82 -2.93
CA LEU A 152 12.21 -8.13 -4.21
C LEU A 152 13.32 -8.54 -5.18
N SER A 153 14.54 -8.80 -4.69
CA SER A 153 15.65 -9.30 -5.52
C SER A 153 15.38 -10.69 -6.11
N SER A 154 14.59 -11.51 -5.41
CA SER A 154 14.23 -12.85 -5.84
C SER A 154 12.95 -12.92 -6.70
N ASP A 155 12.34 -11.77 -7.00
CA ASP A 155 11.02 -11.68 -7.65
C ASP A 155 9.99 -12.53 -6.85
N PHE A 156 9.93 -12.25 -5.55
CA PHE A 156 9.01 -12.81 -4.54
C PHE A 156 9.09 -14.32 -4.32
N LYS A 157 10.10 -15.00 -4.88
CA LYS A 157 10.23 -16.47 -4.76
C LYS A 157 10.72 -16.94 -3.40
N GLN A 158 11.48 -16.10 -2.71
CA GLN A 158 12.05 -16.42 -1.41
C GLN A 158 12.29 -15.15 -0.58
N PHE A 159 12.50 -15.36 0.72
CA PHE A 159 12.90 -14.35 1.68
C PHE A 159 14.38 -14.52 2.02
N ASP A 160 15.17 -13.48 1.79
CA ASP A 160 16.57 -13.40 2.18
C ASP A 160 16.72 -12.44 3.37
N ASP A 161 17.52 -12.79 4.38
CA ASP A 161 17.70 -12.02 5.63
C ASP A 161 18.52 -10.72 5.45
N THR A 162 18.48 -10.12 4.26
CA THR A 162 19.16 -8.88 3.93
C THR A 162 18.15 -7.73 3.95
N PRO A 163 18.34 -6.68 4.78
CA PRO A 163 17.46 -5.53 4.76
C PRO A 163 17.50 -4.79 3.42
N ILE A 164 16.35 -4.31 2.96
CA ILE A 164 16.24 -3.51 1.74
C ILE A 164 15.49 -2.20 1.98
N GLN A 165 15.89 -1.19 1.21
CA GLN A 165 15.12 0.02 0.99
C GLN A 165 14.50 -0.06 -0.40
N ALA A 166 13.20 0.19 -0.50
CA ALA A 166 12.48 0.10 -1.76
C ALA A 166 11.65 1.36 -1.99
N ILE A 167 11.39 1.65 -3.25
CA ILE A 167 10.37 2.58 -3.67
C ILE A 167 9.31 1.83 -4.47
N ILE A 168 8.05 2.18 -4.23
CA ILE A 168 6.91 1.79 -5.05
C ILE A 168 6.27 3.08 -5.53
N TRP A 169 6.03 3.20 -6.84
CA TRP A 169 5.39 4.40 -7.37
C TRP A 169 4.49 4.09 -8.56
N ARG A 170 3.54 5.01 -8.80
CA ARG A 170 2.72 5.01 -10.00
C ARG A 170 3.21 6.09 -10.96
N ASP A 171 3.40 5.73 -12.23
CA ASP A 171 3.72 6.67 -13.30
C ASP A 171 2.46 7.39 -13.86
N SER A 172 2.66 8.30 -14.81
CA SER A 172 1.61 9.07 -15.48
C SER A 172 0.70 8.20 -16.37
N ASP A 173 1.18 7.02 -16.78
CA ASP A 173 0.44 5.97 -17.50
C ASP A 173 -0.34 5.02 -16.57
N PHE A 174 -0.39 5.32 -15.27
CA PHE A 174 -1.01 4.51 -14.22
C PHE A 174 -0.40 3.11 -14.04
N ARG A 175 0.85 2.90 -14.44
CA ARG A 175 1.55 1.65 -14.17
C ARG A 175 2.28 1.73 -12.83
N ILE A 176 2.20 0.64 -12.08
CA ILE A 176 2.96 0.49 -10.85
C ILE A 176 4.37 0.03 -11.19
N GLN A 177 5.32 0.74 -10.63
CA GLN A 177 6.74 0.47 -10.71
C GLN A 177 7.29 0.27 -9.31
N GLN A 178 8.34 -0.51 -9.20
CA GLN A 178 9.01 -0.80 -7.94
C GLN A 178 10.51 -1.00 -8.17
N GLN A 179 11.31 -0.59 -7.19
CA GLN A 179 12.75 -0.75 -7.27
C GLN A 179 13.38 -0.83 -5.87
N ILE A 180 14.40 -1.68 -5.71
CA ILE A 180 15.35 -1.56 -4.60
C ILE A 180 16.19 -0.29 -4.83
N LEU A 181 16.39 0.46 -3.75
CA LEU A 181 17.11 1.72 -3.72
C LEU A 181 18.56 1.48 -3.29
N SER A 182 19.49 2.17 -3.95
CA SER A 182 20.82 2.37 -3.36
C SER A 182 20.74 3.37 -2.20
N GLU A 183 21.79 3.42 -1.36
CA GLU A 183 21.89 4.38 -0.28
C GLU A 183 21.74 5.84 -0.76
N LEU A 184 22.31 6.17 -1.93
CA LEU A 184 22.22 7.51 -2.51
C LEU A 184 20.82 7.81 -3.05
N ASP A 185 20.15 6.82 -3.67
CA ASP A 185 18.76 6.97 -4.08
C ASP A 185 17.87 7.24 -2.85
N TYR A 186 18.01 6.44 -1.80
CA TYR A 186 17.20 6.55 -0.58
C TYR A 186 17.46 7.88 0.13
N TRP A 187 18.71 8.32 0.25
CA TRP A 187 19.03 9.61 0.85
C TRP A 187 18.39 10.77 0.09
N LEU A 188 18.52 10.82 -1.24
CA LEU A 188 17.94 11.90 -2.05
C LEU A 188 16.41 11.92 -1.91
N LEU A 189 15.78 10.76 -2.06
CA LEU A 189 14.32 10.67 -2.07
C LEU A 189 13.74 10.94 -0.68
N SER A 190 14.39 10.46 0.39
CA SER A 190 13.99 10.78 1.77
C SER A 190 14.13 12.27 2.06
N TYR A 191 15.20 12.90 1.55
CA TYR A 191 15.39 14.34 1.68
C TYR A 191 14.25 15.13 1.01
N LEU A 192 13.81 14.71 -0.19
CA LEU A 192 12.68 15.32 -0.90
C LEU A 192 11.31 14.97 -0.31
N GLN A 193 11.19 13.83 0.39
CA GLN A 193 9.96 13.44 1.09
C GLN A 193 9.68 14.37 2.27
N GLU A 194 10.73 14.79 2.99
CA GLU A 194 10.62 15.74 4.10
C GLU A 194 10.28 17.15 3.63
N GLN A 195 10.93 17.62 2.55
CA GLN A 195 10.65 18.93 1.99
C GLN A 195 10.98 19.02 0.48
N PRO A 196 10.11 19.65 -0.33
CA PRO A 196 10.44 20.01 -1.70
C PRO A 196 11.71 20.86 -1.77
N ASN A 197 12.59 20.56 -2.72
CA ASN A 197 13.85 21.28 -2.87
C ASN A 197 14.36 21.29 -4.30
N SER A 198 15.35 22.14 -4.57
CA SER A 198 16.02 22.22 -5.88
C SER A 198 17.31 21.41 -5.88
N LEU A 199 17.73 20.93 -7.05
CA LEU A 199 18.99 20.18 -7.20
C LEU A 199 20.18 20.98 -6.66
N GLU A 200 20.22 22.30 -6.95
CA GLU A 200 21.30 23.18 -6.47
C GLU A 200 21.40 23.21 -4.94
N ASN A 201 20.26 23.30 -4.25
CA ASN A 201 20.21 23.29 -2.79
C ASN A 201 20.57 21.92 -2.21
N VAL A 202 20.14 20.82 -2.85
CA VAL A 202 20.50 19.46 -2.42
C VAL A 202 22.02 19.23 -2.55
N LEU A 203 22.62 19.69 -3.66
CA LEU A 203 24.07 19.65 -3.86
C LEU A 203 24.81 20.48 -2.80
N SER A 204 24.31 21.68 -2.50
CA SER A 204 24.88 22.53 -1.44
C SER A 204 24.77 21.88 -0.05
N ALA A 205 23.65 21.23 0.26
CA ALA A 205 23.47 20.50 1.50
C ALA A 205 24.46 19.31 1.61
N LEU A 206 24.64 18.55 0.52
CA LEU A 206 25.59 17.43 0.49
C LEU A 206 27.04 17.90 0.70
N ASN A 207 27.45 19.01 0.08
CA ASN A 207 28.77 19.61 0.28
C ASN A 207 29.04 20.05 1.73
N THR A 208 27.99 20.32 2.51
CA THR A 208 28.12 20.69 3.92
C THR A 208 28.30 19.46 4.81
N MET A 209 27.82 18.30 4.37
CA MET A 209 27.85 17.05 5.14
C MET A 209 29.08 16.18 4.85
N VAL A 210 29.65 16.25 3.65
CA VAL A 210 30.76 15.41 3.20
C VAL A 210 31.94 16.27 2.78
N GLU A 211 33.06 16.18 3.50
CA GLU A 211 34.26 17.01 3.27
C GLU A 211 34.82 16.89 1.83
N ASP A 212 34.70 15.71 1.20
CA ASP A 212 35.16 15.41 -0.17
C ASP A 212 34.00 14.97 -1.09
N SER A 213 32.93 15.76 -1.15
CA SER A 213 31.75 15.49 -1.98
C SER A 213 31.98 15.53 -3.51
N THR A 214 33.14 15.98 -3.97
CA THR A 214 33.42 16.24 -5.40
C THR A 214 33.17 15.01 -6.29
N SER A 215 33.41 13.79 -5.78
CA SER A 215 33.15 12.53 -6.51
C SER A 215 31.67 12.13 -6.50
N ILE A 216 30.89 12.62 -5.52
CA ILE A 216 29.48 12.27 -5.31
C ILE A 216 28.57 13.20 -6.13
N ILE A 217 28.97 14.45 -6.36
CA ILE A 217 28.17 15.43 -7.13
C ILE A 217 27.68 14.85 -8.47
N PRO A 218 28.52 14.28 -9.35
CA PRO A 218 28.05 13.73 -10.62
C PRO A 218 27.11 12.53 -10.46
N LEU A 219 27.32 11.71 -9.41
CA LEU A 219 26.45 10.56 -9.11
C LEU A 219 25.08 11.04 -8.63
N LEU A 220 25.04 12.05 -7.77
CA LEU A 220 23.78 12.62 -7.29
C LEU A 220 23.00 13.29 -8.42
N GLU A 221 23.67 13.97 -9.36
CA GLU A 221 23.01 14.51 -10.55
C GLU A 221 22.42 13.40 -11.43
N GLN A 222 23.13 12.27 -11.59
CA GLN A 222 22.60 11.10 -12.32
C GLN A 222 21.39 10.49 -11.62
N VAL A 223 21.45 10.33 -10.29
CA VAL A 223 20.33 9.83 -9.47
C VAL A 223 19.12 10.77 -9.57
N TRP A 224 19.34 12.09 -9.50
CA TRP A 224 18.29 13.08 -9.71
C TRP A 224 17.65 12.94 -11.09
N MET A 225 18.45 12.90 -12.15
CA MET A 225 17.97 12.75 -13.53
C MET A 225 17.20 11.45 -13.74
N LYS A 226 17.67 10.34 -13.15
CA LYS A 226 16.97 9.04 -13.16
C LYS A 226 15.57 9.20 -12.58
N TRP A 227 15.44 9.75 -11.37
CA TRP A 227 14.14 9.86 -10.71
C TRP A 227 13.21 10.92 -11.30
N VAL A 228 13.76 11.95 -11.95
CA VAL A 228 12.97 12.86 -12.81
C VAL A 228 12.42 12.11 -14.03
N THR A 229 13.26 11.31 -14.68
CA THR A 229 12.86 10.53 -15.88
C THR A 229 11.85 9.43 -15.54
N SER A 230 11.95 8.85 -14.36
CA SER A 230 11.00 7.87 -13.82
C SER A 230 9.74 8.50 -13.22
N GLU A 231 9.56 9.81 -13.34
CA GLU A 231 8.40 10.57 -12.83
C GLU A 231 8.18 10.47 -11.30
N VAL A 232 9.24 10.13 -10.57
CA VAL A 232 9.27 10.09 -9.10
C VAL A 232 9.57 11.47 -8.53
N ILE A 233 10.35 12.28 -9.22
CA ILE A 233 10.65 13.67 -8.86
C ILE A 233 10.09 14.59 -9.95
N TYR A 234 9.25 15.54 -9.57
CA TYR A 234 8.69 16.51 -10.50
C TYR A 234 8.48 17.88 -9.83
N PRO A 235 8.26 18.97 -10.59
CA PRO A 235 8.12 20.31 -10.02
C PRO A 235 6.94 20.39 -9.05
N GLU A 236 7.11 21.14 -7.97
CA GLU A 236 6.04 21.37 -7.00
C GLU A 236 4.83 22.01 -7.69
N GLN A 237 3.67 21.34 -7.63
CA GLN A 237 2.41 21.87 -8.14
C GLN A 237 1.80 22.77 -7.07
N ARG A 238 1.77 24.08 -7.32
CA ARG A 238 1.05 25.05 -6.49
C ARG A 238 -0.46 25.02 -6.72
#